data_AF-T0PBM8-F1
#
_entry.id   AF-T0PBM8-F1
#
_cell.length_a   1.000
_cell.length_b   1.000
_cell.length_c   1.000
_cell.angle_alpha   90.00
_cell.angle_beta   90.00
_cell.angle_gamma   90.00
#
_symmetry.space_group_name_H-M   'P 1'
#
loop_
_entity.id
_entity.type
_entity.pdbx_description
1 polymer ?
#
loop_
_entity_poly.entity_id
_entity_poly.type
_entity_poly.pdbx_seq_one_letter_code
_entity_poly.pdbx_strand_id
1 'polypeptide(L)'
;MDYKTKYIDAESATHKIQNKKRGEISYYSIEQVSDLLNEDISNIRYYTKLFDDLLKIEIVGKELRYTNMDVDKLEFLIRLKNRGMSLKEIQEYYNTLPLNDVEVQGSESNLLSVEELICSIKKENQAQLNEFKAQLINDMKNDNLLYLEKIISTILEAQNKEFNRLKENLVKEVNEKLNEKFDEINEININLNNKFIDNTTEVISEKIDAKNHELRTNFQKDFNEFVELATTNNERLIKEVKDFKRVMQEAYYTQYDIAMESANNSFLNKISELFRRK
;
A
#
# COMPACT_ATOMS: atom_id res chain seq x y z
N MET A 1 30.15 -13.94 50.51
CA MET A 1 30.58 -12.62 51.04
C MET A 1 32.03 -12.44 50.59
N ASP A 2 32.43 -11.54 49.72
CA ASP A 2 31.70 -10.49 49.03
C ASP A 2 32.59 -9.90 47.93
N TYR A 3 31.94 -9.40 46.89
CA TYR A 3 32.36 -8.48 45.82
C TYR A 3 33.57 -8.75 44.90
N LYS A 4 33.18 -9.04 43.65
CA LYS A 4 33.87 -8.76 42.38
C LYS A 4 34.38 -7.31 42.30
N THR A 5 35.64 -7.14 41.96
CA THR A 5 36.11 -6.00 41.15
C THR A 5 37.22 -6.51 40.23
N LYS A 6 36.89 -6.75 38.96
CA LYS A 6 37.86 -6.79 37.87
C LYS A 6 37.35 -5.86 36.78
N TYR A 7 38.06 -4.75 36.68
CA TYR A 7 38.07 -3.82 35.57
C TYR A 7 38.19 -4.60 34.27
N ILE A 8 37.32 -4.28 33.31
CA ILE A 8 37.53 -4.57 31.90
C ILE A 8 37.83 -3.22 31.27
N ASP A 9 39.07 -3.08 30.80
CA ASP A 9 39.49 -2.09 29.83
C ASP A 9 38.50 -2.08 28.67
N ALA A 10 37.78 -0.99 28.51
CA ALA A 10 37.11 -0.72 27.24
C ALA A 10 38.15 -0.04 26.34
N GLU A 11 38.92 -0.88 25.64
CA GLU A 11 39.66 -0.51 24.44
C GLU A 11 38.77 0.34 23.52
N SER A 12 39.41 1.37 22.98
CA SER A 12 38.94 2.21 21.90
C SER A 12 38.38 1.38 20.74
N ALA A 13 37.06 1.22 20.69
CA ALA A 13 36.39 0.65 19.54
C ALA A 13 35.64 1.76 18.80
N THR A 14 36.34 2.37 17.84
CA THR A 14 35.80 3.17 16.75
C THR A 14 34.67 2.42 16.05
N HIS A 15 33.43 2.61 16.49
CA HIS A 15 32.26 2.18 15.75
C HIS A 15 31.79 3.34 14.88
N LYS A 16 32.19 3.31 13.61
CA LYS A 16 31.50 4.06 12.55
C LYS A 16 30.06 3.52 12.49
N ILE A 17 29.11 4.25 13.07
CA ILE A 17 27.70 3.91 12.98
C ILE A 17 27.17 4.52 11.67
N GLN A 18 27.30 3.78 10.58
CA GLN A 18 26.49 4.03 9.38
C GLN A 18 25.12 3.35 9.59
N ASN A 19 24.05 4.12 9.41
CA ASN A 19 22.65 3.68 9.28
C ASN A 19 21.97 3.10 10.55
N LYS A 20 21.72 3.92 11.57
CA LYS A 20 20.63 3.67 12.53
C LYS A 20 19.39 4.48 12.16
N LYS A 21 18.24 3.79 12.09
CA LYS A 21 16.92 4.36 11.81
C LYS A 21 16.56 5.44 12.86
N ARG A 22 16.00 6.56 12.41
CA ARG A 22 15.40 7.62 13.25
C ARG A 22 14.34 6.98 14.18
N GLY A 23 14.45 7.13 15.51
CA GLY A 23 13.38 6.76 16.45
C GLY A 23 13.72 5.87 17.67
N GLU A 24 14.91 5.25 17.76
CA GLU A 24 15.25 4.37 18.91
C GLU A 24 15.95 5.09 20.09
N ILE A 25 16.37 6.35 19.91
CA ILE A 25 17.15 7.10 20.90
C ILE A 25 16.34 8.33 21.36
N SER A 26 16.22 8.53 22.67
CA SER A 26 15.44 9.64 23.25
C SER A 26 16.06 11.02 22.99
N TYR A 27 17.39 11.08 22.88
CA TYR A 27 18.13 12.32 22.64
C TYR A 27 19.35 12.08 21.77
N TYR A 28 19.67 13.04 20.91
CA TYR A 28 20.89 13.07 20.09
C TYR A 28 21.87 14.10 20.64
N SER A 29 23.14 13.76 20.61
CA SER A 29 24.25 14.71 20.81
C SER A 29 24.45 15.56 19.55
N ILE A 30 25.13 16.69 19.69
CA ILE A 30 25.39 17.58 18.55
C ILE A 30 26.20 16.92 17.42
N GLU A 31 27.10 16.00 17.76
CA GLU A 31 27.88 15.22 16.79
C GLU A 31 26.96 14.32 15.97
N GLN A 32 26.02 13.64 16.64
CA GLN A 32 25.02 12.81 15.96
C GLN A 32 24.08 13.64 15.08
N VAL A 33 23.68 14.83 15.52
CA VAL A 33 22.85 15.73 14.70
C VAL A 33 23.63 16.26 13.49
N SER A 34 24.92 16.53 13.65
CA SER A 34 25.84 16.92 12.57
C SER A 34 25.96 15.84 11.51
N ASP A 35 26.14 14.59 11.92
CA ASP A 35 26.19 13.45 11.01
C ASP A 35 24.83 13.20 10.33
N LEU A 36 23.72 13.35 11.06
CA LEU A 36 22.37 13.11 10.53
C LEU A 36 21.93 14.15 9.49
N LEU A 37 22.29 15.42 9.72
CA LEU A 37 21.89 16.53 8.86
C LEU A 37 22.96 16.89 7.82
N ASN A 38 24.12 16.22 7.88
CA ASN A 38 25.29 16.47 7.02
C ASN A 38 25.68 17.97 7.02
N GLU A 39 25.75 18.55 8.21
CA GLU A 39 26.06 19.96 8.45
C GLU A 39 27.12 20.12 9.53
N ASP A 40 27.96 21.15 9.42
CA ASP A 40 29.06 21.36 10.38
C ASP A 40 28.53 21.61 11.80
N ILE A 41 29.20 21.05 12.80
CA ILE A 41 28.86 21.24 14.22
C ILE A 41 28.76 22.73 14.57
N SER A 42 29.62 23.59 14.00
CA SER A 42 29.61 25.03 14.23
C SER A 42 28.33 25.68 13.68
N ASN A 43 27.86 25.24 12.51
CA ASN A 43 26.61 25.72 11.92
C ASN A 43 25.41 25.30 12.78
N ILE A 44 25.39 24.06 13.26
CA ILE A 44 24.32 23.56 14.12
C ILE A 44 24.30 24.31 15.46
N ARG A 45 25.47 24.56 16.08
CA ARG A 45 25.57 25.42 17.28
C ARG A 45 25.04 26.83 17.02
N TYR A 46 25.39 27.38 15.86
CA TYR A 46 24.97 28.71 15.47
C TYR A 46 23.44 28.80 15.28
N TYR A 47 22.83 27.85 14.59
CA TYR A 47 21.36 27.81 14.45
C TYR A 47 20.65 27.54 15.77
N THR A 48 21.19 26.63 16.60
CA THR A 48 20.64 26.35 17.93
C THR A 48 20.60 27.63 18.77
N LYS A 49 21.66 28.45 18.73
CA LYS A 49 21.72 29.71 19.47
C LYS A 49 20.85 30.81 18.84
N LEU A 50 20.79 30.88 17.51
CA LEU A 50 20.03 31.90 16.78
C LEU A 50 18.51 31.70 16.92
N PHE A 51 18.09 30.43 16.96
CA PHE A 51 16.70 30.02 17.08
C PHE A 51 16.41 29.40 18.46
N ASP A 52 17.07 29.87 19.52
CA ASP A 52 16.92 29.33 20.90
C ASP A 52 15.46 29.38 21.39
N ASP A 53 14.71 30.41 20.99
CA ASP A 53 13.28 30.55 21.28
C ASP A 53 12.42 29.42 20.65
N LEU A 54 12.87 28.88 19.52
CA LEU A 54 12.22 27.84 18.73
C LEU A 54 12.73 26.44 19.09
N LEU A 55 14.05 26.31 19.19
CA LEU A 55 14.81 25.13 19.51
C LEU A 55 15.19 25.20 20.99
N LYS A 56 14.23 24.88 21.86
CA LYS A 56 14.43 24.87 23.32
C LYS A 56 15.24 23.64 23.74
N ILE A 57 16.47 23.55 23.27
CA ILE A 57 17.36 22.40 23.46
C ILE A 57 17.75 22.26 24.93
N GLU A 58 17.58 21.07 25.49
CA GLU A 58 17.96 20.81 26.88
C GLU A 58 19.49 20.77 27.03
N ILE A 59 20.01 21.50 28.01
CA ILE A 59 21.43 21.48 28.39
C ILE A 59 21.58 20.67 29.68
N VAL A 60 22.19 19.50 29.59
CA VAL A 60 22.48 18.65 30.76
C VAL A 60 23.99 18.48 30.86
N GLY A 61 24.59 18.94 31.96
CA GLY A 61 26.02 18.71 32.22
C GLY A 61 26.98 19.35 31.21
N LYS A 62 26.59 20.47 30.58
CA LYS A 62 27.31 21.17 29.49
C LYS A 62 27.22 20.50 28.11
N GLU A 63 26.36 19.51 27.94
CA GLU A 63 26.06 18.88 26.65
C GLU A 63 24.66 19.27 26.16
N LEU A 64 24.55 19.54 24.86
CA LEU A 64 23.29 19.84 24.17
C LEU A 64 22.59 18.52 23.80
N ARG A 65 21.33 18.37 24.22
CA ARG A 65 20.50 17.20 23.94
C ARG A 65 19.34 17.57 23.03
N TYR A 66 19.38 17.06 21.80
CA TYR A 66 18.37 17.30 20.78
C TYR A 66 17.34 16.19 20.77
N THR A 67 16.05 16.51 20.82
CA THR A 67 14.98 15.52 20.58
C THR A 67 14.78 15.30 19.08
N ASN A 68 14.02 14.25 18.69
CA ASN A 68 13.66 14.07 17.28
C ASN A 68 12.98 15.31 16.67
N MET A 69 12.10 15.98 17.44
CA MET A 69 11.41 17.19 16.98
C MET A 69 12.38 18.35 16.75
N ASP A 70 13.43 18.47 17.57
CA ASP A 70 14.45 19.50 17.40
C ASP A 70 15.29 19.26 16.15
N VAL A 71 15.60 17.99 15.86
CA VAL A 71 16.30 17.59 14.64
C VAL A 71 15.43 17.85 13.40
N ASP A 72 14.11 17.58 13.45
CA ASP A 72 13.16 17.89 12.37
C ASP A 72 13.09 19.40 12.09
N LYS A 73 13.02 20.21 13.14
CA LYS A 73 13.03 21.67 13.02
C LYS A 73 14.35 22.18 12.44
N LEU A 74 15.48 21.66 12.90
CA LEU A 74 16.79 22.02 12.35
C LEU A 74 16.91 21.63 10.87
N GLU A 75 16.48 20.42 10.50
CA GLU A 75 16.45 19.95 9.11
C GLU A 75 15.62 20.89 8.23
N PHE A 76 14.47 21.33 8.72
CA PHE A 76 13.62 22.28 8.03
C PHE A 76 14.30 23.65 7.84
N LEU A 77 14.92 24.20 8.89
CA LEU A 77 15.66 25.47 8.83
C LEU A 77 16.82 25.41 7.83
N ILE A 78 17.58 24.30 7.82
CA ILE A 78 18.68 24.08 6.90
C ILE A 78 18.17 24.00 5.45
N ARG A 79 17.04 23.31 5.20
CA ARG A 79 16.42 23.25 3.88
C ARG A 79 15.97 24.62 3.37
N LEU A 80 15.43 25.48 4.24
CA LEU A 80 15.04 26.84 3.87
C LEU A 80 16.26 27.71 3.52
N LYS A 81 17.33 27.60 4.32
CA LYS A 81 18.59 28.28 4.02
C LYS A 81 19.19 27.83 2.68
N ASN A 82 19.19 26.52 2.42
CA ASN A 82 19.70 25.96 1.16
C ASN A 82 18.86 26.34 -0.07
N ARG A 83 17.61 26.78 0.13
CA ARG A 83 16.75 27.35 -0.91
C ARG A 83 16.97 28.85 -1.14
N GLY A 84 17.96 29.46 -0.47
CA GLY A 84 18.37 30.84 -0.67
C GLY A 84 17.69 31.86 0.25
N MET A 85 16.91 31.42 1.24
CA MET A 85 16.31 32.32 2.23
C MET A 85 17.34 32.77 3.26
N SER A 86 17.35 34.05 3.62
CA SER A 86 18.21 34.58 4.67
C SER A 86 17.71 34.16 6.06
N LEU A 87 18.61 34.10 7.03
CA LEU A 87 18.25 33.68 8.40
C LEU A 87 17.23 34.62 9.06
N LYS A 88 17.20 35.90 8.66
CA LYS A 88 16.20 36.87 9.15
C LYS A 88 14.81 36.59 8.57
N GLU A 89 14.74 36.29 7.29
CA GLU A 89 13.48 35.90 6.63
C GLU A 89 12.95 34.57 7.19
N ILE A 90 13.84 33.62 7.49
CA ILE A 90 13.45 32.35 8.14
C ILE A 90 12.88 32.60 9.54
N GLN A 91 13.47 33.52 10.31
CA GLN A 91 12.98 33.88 11.64
C GLN A 91 11.62 34.60 11.57
N GLU A 92 11.45 35.51 10.62
CA GLU A 92 10.19 36.22 10.39
C GLU A 92 9.08 35.27 9.88
N TYR A 93 9.43 34.35 8.99
CA TYR A 93 8.56 33.28 8.51
C TYR A 93 8.09 32.38 9.65
N TYR A 94 8.99 32.03 10.58
CA TYR A 94 8.62 31.20 11.73
C TYR A 94 7.71 31.94 12.72
N ASN A 95 7.96 33.23 12.97
CA ASN A 95 7.15 34.04 13.88
C ASN A 95 5.75 34.37 13.32
N THR A 96 5.57 34.29 12.00
CA THR A 96 4.29 34.52 11.31
C THR A 96 3.48 33.24 11.07
N LEU A 97 4.07 32.07 11.33
CA LEU A 97 3.42 30.78 11.22
C LEU A 97 2.69 30.44 12.54
N PRO A 98 1.36 30.28 12.54
CA PRO A 98 0.65 29.80 13.71
C PRO A 98 0.88 28.29 13.82
N LEU A 99 1.99 27.90 14.45
CA LEU A 99 2.31 26.49 14.74
C LEU A 99 1.84 26.03 16.13
N ASN A 100 1.08 26.87 16.83
CA ASN A 100 0.35 26.45 18.01
C ASN A 100 -1.12 26.25 17.59
N ASP A 101 -1.65 25.05 17.83
CA ASP A 101 -3.08 24.70 17.76
C ASP A 101 -3.90 25.48 18.82
N VAL A 102 -3.77 26.80 18.84
CA VAL A 102 -4.58 27.70 19.64
C VAL A 102 -5.49 28.41 18.65
N GLU A 103 -6.79 28.12 18.74
CA GLU A 103 -7.84 28.87 18.06
C GLU A 103 -7.53 30.37 18.16
N VAL A 104 -7.13 30.97 17.05
CA VAL A 104 -6.76 32.38 16.99
C VAL A 104 -8.05 33.20 17.02
N GLN A 105 -8.47 33.60 18.22
CA GLN A 105 -9.26 34.82 18.38
C GLN A 105 -8.30 36.01 18.31
N GLY A 106 -8.17 36.64 17.13
CA GLY A 106 -7.32 37.83 16.99
C GLY A 106 -7.28 38.47 15.61
N SER A 107 -8.00 39.60 15.49
CA SER A 107 -7.99 40.65 14.46
C SER A 107 -8.36 40.29 13.00
N GLU A 108 -9.63 40.54 12.70
CA GLU A 108 -10.22 40.71 11.36
C GLU A 108 -9.36 41.65 10.50
N SER A 109 -8.87 41.22 9.33
CA SER A 109 -9.56 41.62 8.09
C SER A 109 -9.11 40.90 6.81
N ASN A 110 -8.19 39.92 6.83
CA ASN A 110 -7.76 39.21 5.60
C ASN A 110 -7.55 37.69 5.72
N LEU A 111 -7.49 37.12 6.93
CA LEU A 111 -7.25 35.67 7.14
C LEU A 111 -8.39 34.78 6.62
N LEU A 112 -9.65 35.22 6.76
CA LEU A 112 -10.83 34.50 6.24
C LEU A 112 -10.69 34.09 4.77
N SER A 113 -10.09 34.93 3.93
CA SER A 113 -9.91 34.65 2.49
C SER A 113 -8.91 33.54 2.18
N VAL A 114 -7.85 33.40 2.98
CA VAL A 114 -6.79 32.40 2.77
C VAL A 114 -7.24 31.05 3.31
N GLU A 115 -7.84 31.02 4.50
CA GLU A 115 -8.47 29.82 5.05
C GLU A 115 -9.59 29.28 4.14
N GLU A 116 -10.43 30.16 3.58
CA GLU A 116 -11.48 29.78 2.62
C GLU A 116 -10.88 29.22 1.32
N LEU A 117 -9.78 29.80 0.82
CA LEU A 117 -9.04 29.29 -0.34
C LEU A 117 -8.45 27.91 -0.05
N ILE A 118 -7.80 27.72 1.10
CA ILE A 118 -7.21 26.44 1.50
C ILE A 118 -8.31 25.37 1.64
N CYS A 119 -9.44 25.70 2.26
CA CYS A 119 -10.59 24.80 2.36
C CYS A 119 -11.16 24.44 0.99
N SER A 120 -11.25 25.41 0.08
CA SER A 120 -11.74 25.20 -1.28
C SER A 120 -10.80 24.30 -2.08
N ILE A 121 -9.50 24.53 -2.01
CA ILE A 121 -8.47 23.68 -2.63
C ILE A 121 -8.52 22.26 -2.05
N LYS A 122 -8.67 22.12 -0.73
CA LYS A 122 -8.76 20.81 -0.08
C LYS A 122 -10.01 20.04 -0.54
N LYS A 123 -11.16 20.71 -0.65
CA LYS A 123 -12.40 20.11 -1.14
C LYS A 123 -12.28 19.70 -2.61
N GLU A 124 -11.73 20.56 -3.45
CA GLU A 124 -11.51 20.29 -4.88
C GLU A 124 -10.56 19.10 -5.08
N ASN A 125 -9.41 19.10 -4.39
CA ASN A 125 -8.46 17.98 -4.44
C ASN A 125 -9.09 16.67 -3.95
N GLN A 126 -9.93 16.72 -2.91
CA GLN A 126 -10.63 15.54 -2.42
C GLN A 126 -11.65 15.03 -3.45
N ALA A 127 -12.35 15.91 -4.14
CA ALA A 127 -13.29 15.56 -5.20
C ALA A 127 -12.56 14.90 -6.39
N GLN A 128 -11.50 15.52 -6.88
CA GLN A 128 -10.66 15.00 -7.97
C GLN A 128 -10.06 13.64 -7.61
N LEU A 129 -9.57 13.47 -6.37
CA LEU A 129 -9.02 12.19 -5.92
C LEU A 129 -10.10 11.09 -5.86
N ASN A 130 -11.32 11.43 -5.43
CA ASN A 130 -12.43 10.49 -5.40
C ASN A 130 -12.86 10.10 -6.81
N GLU A 131 -12.91 11.03 -7.74
CA GLU A 131 -13.24 10.79 -9.15
C GLU A 131 -12.18 9.93 -9.82
N PHE A 132 -10.90 10.27 -9.66
CA PHE A 132 -9.78 9.46 -10.15
C PHE A 132 -9.83 8.03 -9.61
N LYS A 133 -10.13 7.87 -8.31
CA LYS A 133 -10.27 6.54 -7.69
C LYS A 133 -11.44 5.77 -8.29
N ALA A 134 -12.57 6.42 -8.54
CA ALA A 134 -13.73 5.77 -9.14
C ALA A 134 -13.42 5.33 -10.59
N GLN A 135 -12.76 6.19 -11.35
CA GLN A 135 -12.32 5.89 -12.71
C GLN A 135 -11.33 4.71 -12.73
N LEU A 136 -10.29 4.74 -11.90
CA LEU A 136 -9.30 3.66 -11.81
C LEU A 136 -9.96 2.31 -11.47
N ILE A 137 -10.90 2.29 -10.53
CA ILE A 137 -11.64 1.06 -10.17
C ILE A 137 -12.46 0.56 -11.37
N ASN A 138 -13.08 1.46 -12.13
CA ASN A 138 -13.87 1.10 -13.29
C ASN A 138 -12.98 0.54 -14.42
N ASP A 139 -11.86 1.19 -14.70
CA ASP A 139 -10.90 0.77 -15.72
C ASP A 139 -10.32 -0.61 -15.37
N MET A 140 -9.91 -0.83 -14.12
CA MET A 140 -9.45 -2.14 -13.66
C MET A 140 -10.51 -3.24 -13.80
N LYS A 141 -11.78 -2.94 -13.53
CA LYS A 141 -12.88 -3.91 -13.70
C LYS A 141 -13.07 -4.27 -15.17
N ASN A 142 -13.08 -3.27 -16.05
CA ASN A 142 -13.28 -3.46 -17.48
C ASN A 142 -12.12 -4.25 -18.10
N ASP A 143 -10.88 -3.88 -17.78
CA ASP A 143 -9.69 -4.59 -18.28
C ASP A 143 -9.69 -6.05 -17.83
N ASN A 144 -9.97 -6.31 -16.55
CA ASN A 144 -10.04 -7.68 -16.03
C ASN A 144 -11.12 -8.51 -16.74
N LEU A 145 -12.29 -7.93 -17.00
CA LEU A 145 -13.37 -8.61 -17.73
C LEU A 145 -12.91 -8.96 -19.15
N LEU A 146 -12.27 -8.03 -19.84
CA LEU A 146 -11.76 -8.21 -21.20
C LEU A 146 -10.66 -9.29 -21.27
N TYR A 147 -9.77 -9.34 -20.27
CA TYR A 147 -8.76 -10.41 -20.15
C TYR A 147 -9.42 -11.77 -19.92
N LEU A 148 -10.42 -11.86 -19.05
CA LEU A 148 -11.14 -13.11 -18.78
C LEU A 148 -11.87 -13.61 -20.04
N GLU A 149 -12.58 -12.74 -20.75
CA GLU A 149 -13.24 -13.10 -22.02
C GLU A 149 -12.27 -13.62 -23.07
N LYS A 150 -11.08 -13.01 -23.17
CA LYS A 150 -10.02 -13.46 -24.08
C LYS A 150 -9.44 -14.81 -23.69
N ILE A 151 -9.25 -15.05 -22.39
CA ILE A 151 -8.80 -16.35 -21.86
C ILE A 151 -9.84 -17.42 -22.19
N ILE A 152 -11.12 -17.17 -21.94
CA ILE A 152 -12.22 -18.10 -22.24
C ILE A 152 -12.24 -18.45 -23.72
N SER A 153 -12.18 -17.44 -24.59
CA SER A 153 -12.20 -17.64 -26.04
C SER A 153 -11.02 -18.50 -26.50
N THR A 154 -9.82 -18.23 -25.97
CA THR A 154 -8.61 -18.99 -26.31
C THR A 154 -8.70 -20.46 -25.86
N ILE A 155 -9.23 -20.71 -24.64
CA ILE A 155 -9.41 -22.07 -24.13
C ILE A 155 -10.43 -22.83 -24.97
N LEU A 156 -11.57 -22.20 -25.30
CA LEU A 156 -12.62 -22.81 -26.13
C LEU A 156 -12.12 -23.15 -27.53
N GLU A 157 -11.34 -22.26 -28.15
CA GLU A 157 -10.73 -22.51 -29.46
C GLU A 157 -9.74 -23.69 -29.41
N ALA A 158 -8.86 -23.72 -28.40
CA ALA A 158 -7.90 -24.79 -28.23
C ALA A 158 -8.57 -26.15 -27.98
N GLN A 159 -9.59 -26.19 -27.12
CA GLN A 159 -10.36 -27.41 -26.84
C GLN A 159 -11.09 -27.91 -28.10
N ASN A 160 -11.74 -27.02 -28.85
CA ASN A 160 -12.43 -27.41 -30.08
C ASN A 160 -11.47 -27.98 -31.13
N LYS A 161 -10.27 -27.40 -31.24
CA LYS A 161 -9.25 -27.89 -32.17
C LYS A 161 -8.80 -29.32 -31.82
N GLU A 162 -8.54 -29.59 -30.55
CA GLU A 162 -8.15 -30.94 -30.11
C GLU A 162 -9.29 -31.95 -30.25
N PHE A 163 -10.54 -31.54 -29.98
CA PHE A 163 -11.71 -32.39 -30.20
C PHE A 163 -11.91 -32.75 -31.67
N ASN A 164 -11.76 -31.80 -32.58
CA ASN A 164 -11.84 -32.06 -34.01
C ASN A 164 -10.73 -33.01 -34.46
N ARG A 165 -9.50 -32.83 -33.95
CA ARG A 165 -8.39 -33.74 -34.25
C ARG A 165 -8.66 -35.16 -33.73
N LEU A 166 -9.22 -35.27 -32.52
CA LEU A 166 -9.62 -36.56 -31.97
C LEU A 166 -10.71 -37.22 -32.84
N LYS A 167 -11.73 -36.45 -33.25
CA LYS A 167 -12.80 -36.93 -34.13
C LYS A 167 -12.26 -37.47 -35.45
N GLU A 168 -11.41 -36.71 -36.12
CA GLU A 168 -10.79 -37.12 -37.39
C GLU A 168 -9.95 -38.40 -37.23
N ASN A 169 -9.12 -38.47 -36.18
CA ASN A 169 -8.29 -39.65 -35.92
C ASN A 169 -9.13 -40.90 -35.65
N LEU A 170 -10.21 -40.77 -34.88
CA LEU A 170 -11.07 -41.88 -34.50
C LEU A 170 -11.86 -42.39 -35.70
N VAL A 171 -12.40 -41.50 -36.52
CA VAL A 171 -13.05 -41.85 -37.80
C VAL A 171 -12.07 -42.57 -38.72
N LYS A 172 -10.84 -42.07 -38.84
CA LYS A 172 -9.80 -42.70 -39.64
C LYS A 172 -9.48 -44.11 -39.15
N GLU A 173 -9.23 -44.29 -37.86
CA GLU A 173 -8.90 -45.61 -37.29
C GLU A 173 -10.05 -46.62 -37.45
N VAL A 174 -11.30 -46.17 -37.28
CA VAL A 174 -12.49 -47.01 -37.49
C VAL A 174 -12.61 -47.42 -38.95
N ASN A 175 -12.42 -46.47 -39.89
CA ASN A 175 -12.47 -46.76 -41.32
C ASN A 175 -11.37 -47.74 -41.74
N GLU A 176 -10.14 -47.55 -41.25
CA GLU A 176 -9.03 -48.46 -41.52
C GLU A 176 -9.33 -49.87 -41.01
N LYS A 177 -9.78 -50.02 -39.76
CA LYS A 177 -10.12 -51.34 -39.19
C LYS A 177 -11.33 -52.01 -39.83
N LEU A 178 -12.33 -51.24 -40.26
CA LEU A 178 -13.48 -51.80 -40.96
C LEU A 178 -13.08 -52.25 -42.37
N ASN A 179 -12.34 -51.42 -43.12
CA ASN A 179 -11.88 -51.80 -44.46
C ASN A 179 -10.98 -53.04 -44.43
N GLU A 180 -10.00 -53.11 -43.51
CA GLU A 180 -9.15 -54.30 -43.33
C GLU A 180 -9.96 -55.59 -43.05
N LYS A 181 -11.12 -55.48 -42.40
CA LYS A 181 -11.99 -56.62 -42.11
C LYS A 181 -12.85 -57.08 -43.29
N PHE A 182 -13.03 -56.24 -44.31
CA PHE A 182 -13.98 -56.47 -45.40
C PHE A 182 -13.32 -56.49 -46.80
N ASP A 183 -11.98 -56.48 -46.87
CA ASP A 183 -11.19 -56.47 -48.11
C ASP A 183 -11.42 -57.69 -49.05
N GLU A 184 -12.14 -58.74 -48.62
CA GLU A 184 -12.36 -59.97 -49.41
C GLU A 184 -13.75 -60.13 -50.05
N ILE A 185 -14.59 -59.08 -50.24
CA ILE A 185 -16.03 -59.33 -50.51
C ILE A 185 -16.71 -58.52 -51.64
N ASN A 186 -17.59 -59.20 -52.40
CA ASN A 186 -18.40 -58.74 -53.54
C ASN A 186 -19.25 -57.46 -53.29
N GLU A 187 -19.66 -56.76 -54.36
CA GLU A 187 -20.37 -55.46 -54.39
C GLU A 187 -21.51 -55.26 -53.36
N ILE A 188 -22.35 -56.27 -53.11
CA ILE A 188 -23.45 -56.17 -52.12
C ILE A 188 -22.89 -55.94 -50.70
N ASN A 189 -21.75 -56.56 -50.39
CA ASN A 189 -21.12 -56.44 -49.08
C ASN A 189 -20.32 -55.14 -48.94
N ILE A 190 -19.79 -54.59 -50.04
CA ILE A 190 -19.20 -53.24 -50.07
C ILE A 190 -20.26 -52.19 -49.72
N ASN A 191 -21.46 -52.31 -50.28
CA ASN A 191 -22.55 -51.36 -50.00
C ASN A 191 -23.05 -51.44 -48.55
N LEU A 192 -23.16 -52.66 -48.00
CA LEU A 192 -23.46 -52.87 -46.58
C LEU A 192 -22.33 -52.33 -45.67
N ASN A 193 -21.06 -52.53 -46.05
CA ASN A 193 -19.92 -52.03 -45.30
C ASN A 193 -19.88 -50.50 -45.29
N ASN A 194 -20.04 -49.84 -46.44
CA ASN A 194 -20.12 -48.38 -46.53
C ASN A 194 -21.26 -47.84 -45.66
N LYS A 195 -22.45 -48.46 -45.74
CA LYS A 195 -23.58 -48.07 -44.90
C LYS A 195 -23.30 -48.26 -43.41
N PHE A 196 -22.56 -49.30 -43.04
CA PHE A 196 -22.15 -49.54 -41.65
C PHE A 196 -21.09 -48.53 -41.18
N ILE A 197 -20.13 -48.18 -42.04
CA ILE A 197 -19.12 -47.14 -41.82
C ILE A 197 -19.79 -45.78 -41.61
N ASP A 198 -20.71 -45.40 -42.50
CA ASP A 198 -21.43 -44.13 -42.43
C ASP A 198 -22.21 -44.03 -41.13
N ASN A 199 -22.99 -45.07 -40.79
CA ASN A 199 -23.80 -45.09 -39.58
C ASN A 199 -22.92 -45.09 -38.30
N THR A 200 -21.77 -45.76 -38.33
CA THR A 200 -20.81 -45.74 -37.22
C THR A 200 -20.17 -44.34 -37.08
N THR A 201 -19.82 -43.70 -38.20
CA THR A 201 -19.26 -42.35 -38.24
C THR A 201 -20.25 -41.31 -37.73
N GLU A 202 -21.52 -41.46 -38.07
CA GLU A 202 -22.62 -40.62 -37.59
C GLU A 202 -22.78 -40.76 -36.07
N VAL A 203 -22.90 -41.99 -35.56
CA VAL A 203 -23.02 -42.25 -34.11
C VAL A 203 -21.81 -41.73 -33.32
N ILE A 204 -20.59 -41.89 -33.85
CA ILE A 204 -19.38 -41.33 -33.24
C ILE A 204 -19.45 -39.81 -33.21
N SER A 205 -19.86 -39.19 -34.32
CA SER A 205 -20.00 -37.74 -34.42
C SER A 205 -21.01 -37.21 -33.42
N GLU A 206 -22.20 -37.79 -33.36
CA GLU A 206 -23.25 -37.40 -32.42
C GLU A 206 -22.78 -37.51 -30.96
N LYS A 207 -22.13 -38.62 -30.59
CA LYS A 207 -21.63 -38.80 -29.22
C LYS A 207 -20.52 -37.84 -28.85
N ILE A 208 -19.59 -37.57 -29.76
CA ILE A 208 -18.50 -36.61 -29.54
C ILE A 208 -19.08 -35.21 -29.40
N ASP A 209 -20.00 -34.81 -30.29
CA ASP A 209 -20.59 -33.49 -30.29
C ASP A 209 -21.43 -33.26 -29.02
N ALA A 210 -22.20 -34.28 -28.59
CA ALA A 210 -22.94 -34.26 -27.32
C ALA A 210 -22.01 -34.15 -26.11
N LYS A 211 -20.90 -34.90 -26.07
CA LYS A 211 -19.95 -34.85 -24.95
C LYS A 211 -19.17 -33.54 -24.92
N ASN A 212 -18.81 -33.00 -26.07
CA ASN A 212 -18.18 -31.69 -26.18
C ASN A 212 -19.12 -30.58 -25.68
N HIS A 213 -20.40 -30.65 -26.05
CA HIS A 213 -21.41 -29.73 -25.54
C HIS A 213 -21.57 -29.82 -24.00
N GLU A 214 -21.61 -31.03 -23.44
CA GLU A 214 -21.67 -31.26 -21.99
C GLU A 214 -20.44 -30.65 -21.28
N LEU A 215 -19.24 -30.94 -21.77
CA LEU A 215 -17.98 -30.40 -21.23
C LEU A 215 -17.94 -28.87 -21.28
N ARG A 216 -18.37 -28.28 -22.41
CA ARG A 216 -18.44 -26.82 -22.56
C ARG A 216 -19.41 -26.20 -21.56
N THR A 217 -20.56 -26.84 -21.35
CA THR A 217 -21.56 -26.39 -20.38
C THR A 217 -21.03 -26.46 -18.95
N ASN A 218 -20.38 -27.57 -18.59
CA ASN A 218 -19.75 -27.73 -17.28
C ASN A 218 -18.63 -26.73 -17.05
N PHE A 219 -17.75 -26.53 -18.02
CA PHE A 219 -16.68 -25.54 -17.92
C PHE A 219 -17.21 -24.12 -17.75
N GLN A 220 -18.26 -23.75 -18.50
CA GLN A 220 -18.91 -22.46 -18.34
C GLN A 220 -19.50 -22.28 -16.93
N LYS A 221 -20.09 -23.35 -16.39
CA LYS A 221 -20.64 -23.34 -15.04
C LYS A 221 -19.54 -23.18 -13.98
N ASP A 222 -18.51 -24.01 -14.02
CA ASP A 222 -17.38 -23.96 -13.06
C ASP A 222 -16.69 -22.59 -13.10
N PHE A 223 -16.57 -22.01 -14.29
CA PHE A 223 -16.01 -20.68 -14.45
C PHE A 223 -16.90 -19.59 -13.84
N ASN A 224 -18.22 -19.65 -14.06
CA ASN A 224 -19.16 -18.71 -13.44
C ASN A 224 -19.12 -18.81 -11.90
N GLU A 225 -19.06 -20.03 -11.34
CA GLU A 225 -18.90 -20.25 -9.90
C GLU A 225 -17.59 -19.65 -9.38
N PHE A 226 -16.49 -19.81 -10.12
CA PHE A 226 -15.20 -19.18 -9.79
C PHE A 226 -15.29 -17.65 -9.79
N VAL A 227 -15.92 -17.04 -10.79
CA VAL A 227 -16.10 -15.58 -10.88
C VAL A 227 -16.93 -15.06 -9.71
N GLU A 228 -17.99 -15.76 -9.32
CA GLU A 228 -18.81 -15.41 -8.16
C GLU A 228 -18.00 -15.45 -6.86
N LEU A 229 -17.29 -16.56 -6.60
CA LEU A 229 -16.43 -16.72 -5.42
C LEU A 229 -15.33 -15.64 -5.35
N ALA A 230 -14.68 -15.36 -6.47
CA ALA A 230 -13.65 -14.32 -6.54
C ALA A 230 -14.23 -12.94 -6.22
N THR A 231 -15.43 -12.64 -6.73
CA THR A 231 -16.15 -11.38 -6.47
C THR A 231 -16.50 -11.25 -4.98
N THR A 232 -17.10 -12.29 -4.38
CA THR A 232 -17.44 -12.30 -2.95
C THR A 232 -16.21 -12.13 -2.07
N ASN A 233 -15.10 -12.81 -2.39
CA ASN A 233 -13.88 -12.68 -1.62
C ASN A 233 -13.27 -11.27 -1.71
N ASN A 234 -13.31 -10.66 -2.90
CA ASN A 234 -12.87 -9.28 -3.09
C ASN A 234 -13.73 -8.28 -2.30
N GLU A 235 -15.04 -8.46 -2.27
CA GLU A 235 -15.94 -7.64 -1.45
C GLU A 235 -15.63 -7.76 0.04
N ARG A 236 -15.34 -8.98 0.52
CA ARG A 236 -14.89 -9.22 1.90
C ARG A 236 -13.58 -8.49 2.21
N LEU A 237 -12.58 -8.61 1.33
CA LEU A 237 -11.29 -7.93 1.51
C LEU A 237 -11.45 -6.41 1.55
N ILE A 238 -12.28 -5.84 0.68
CA ILE A 238 -12.60 -4.40 0.69
C ILE A 238 -13.21 -3.99 2.03
N LYS A 239 -14.11 -4.81 2.58
CA LYS A 239 -14.72 -4.56 3.90
C LYS A 239 -13.67 -4.61 5.00
N GLU A 240 -12.81 -5.63 5.04
CA GLU A 240 -11.75 -5.77 6.03
C GLU A 240 -10.78 -4.58 5.99
N VAL A 241 -10.39 -4.12 4.79
CA VAL A 241 -9.54 -2.92 4.64
C VAL A 241 -10.24 -1.66 5.16
N LYS A 242 -11.54 -1.50 4.92
CA LYS A 242 -12.33 -0.37 5.46
C LYS A 242 -12.42 -0.42 6.98
N ASP A 243 -12.67 -1.61 7.54
CA ASP A 243 -12.73 -1.81 8.99
C ASP A 243 -11.36 -1.53 9.64
N PHE A 244 -10.26 -1.99 9.03
CA PHE A 244 -8.90 -1.70 9.49
C PHE A 244 -8.60 -0.19 9.46
N LYS A 245 -9.00 0.51 8.38
CA LYS A 245 -8.86 1.96 8.30
C LYS A 245 -9.61 2.66 9.45
N ARG A 246 -10.83 2.21 9.78
CA ARG A 246 -11.60 2.77 10.91
C ARG A 246 -10.87 2.54 12.24
N VAL A 247 -10.42 1.32 12.52
CA VAL A 247 -9.69 0.99 13.75
C VAL A 247 -8.42 1.85 13.90
N MET A 248 -7.68 2.05 12.80
CA MET A 248 -6.50 2.92 12.81
C MET A 248 -6.84 4.39 13.10
N GLN A 249 -7.96 4.89 12.56
CA GLN A 249 -8.44 6.24 12.87
C GLN A 249 -8.85 6.38 14.33
N GLU A 250 -9.59 5.40 14.86
CA GLU A 250 -9.99 5.37 16.28
C GLU A 250 -8.78 5.32 17.21
N ALA A 251 -7.78 4.47 16.90
CA ALA A 251 -6.54 4.38 17.66
C ALA A 251 -5.77 5.70 17.65
N TYR A 252 -5.70 6.39 16.52
CA TYR A 252 -5.06 7.69 16.40
C TYR A 252 -5.74 8.75 17.28
N TYR A 253 -7.08 8.86 17.23
CA TYR A 253 -7.83 9.79 18.09
C TYR A 253 -7.70 9.44 19.56
N THR A 254 -7.76 8.15 19.92
CA THR A 254 -7.58 7.70 21.30
C THR A 254 -6.19 8.08 21.84
N GLN A 255 -5.14 7.91 21.03
CA GLN A 255 -3.79 8.31 21.41
C GLN A 255 -3.67 9.82 21.61
N TYR A 256 -4.32 10.60 20.75
CA TYR A 256 -4.40 12.05 20.88
C TYR A 256 -5.12 12.49 22.17
N ASP A 257 -6.26 11.86 22.48
CA ASP A 257 -7.04 12.15 23.68
C ASP A 257 -6.26 11.81 24.96
N ILE A 258 -5.58 10.64 24.99
CA ILE A 258 -4.70 10.24 26.10
C ILE A 258 -3.55 11.25 26.28
N ALA A 259 -2.94 11.71 25.19
CA ALA A 259 -1.88 12.71 25.25
C ALA A 259 -2.41 14.04 25.85
N MET A 260 -3.58 14.49 25.42
CA MET A 260 -4.24 15.69 25.95
C MET A 260 -4.63 15.56 27.42
N GLU A 261 -5.21 14.44 27.85
CA GLU A 261 -5.52 14.18 29.26
C GLU A 261 -4.26 14.14 30.12
N SER A 262 -3.18 13.51 29.64
CA SER A 262 -1.91 13.47 30.37
C SER A 262 -1.28 14.87 30.53
N ALA A 263 -1.38 15.72 29.49
CA ALA A 263 -0.92 17.10 29.53
C ALA A 263 -1.76 17.95 30.50
N ASN A 264 -3.08 17.80 30.48
CA ASN A 264 -3.99 18.49 31.40
C ASN A 264 -3.79 18.06 32.86
N ASN A 265 -3.61 16.77 33.14
CA ASN A 265 -3.33 16.29 34.49
C ASN A 265 -1.97 16.77 35.01
N SER A 266 -0.96 16.85 34.14
CA SER A 266 0.35 17.43 34.49
C SER A 266 0.26 18.92 34.79
N PHE A 267 -0.55 19.66 34.01
CA PHE A 267 -0.81 21.08 34.23
C PHE A 267 -1.61 21.34 35.53
N LEU A 268 -2.66 20.57 35.79
CA LEU A 268 -3.46 20.65 37.02
C LEU A 268 -2.64 20.27 38.25
N ASN A 269 -1.78 19.26 38.15
CA ASN A 269 -0.87 18.91 39.24
C ASN A 269 0.12 20.04 39.55
N LYS A 270 0.71 20.69 38.53
CA LYS A 270 1.58 21.86 38.72
C LYS A 270 0.85 23.04 39.36
N ILE A 271 -0.41 23.28 38.98
CA ILE A 271 -1.25 24.30 39.63
C ILE A 271 -1.52 23.94 41.09
N SER A 272 -1.84 22.67 41.37
CA SER A 272 -2.10 22.22 42.75
C SER A 272 -0.87 22.32 43.67
N GLU A 273 0.33 22.10 43.13
CA GLU A 273 1.59 22.29 43.87
C GLU A 273 1.88 23.77 44.14
N LEU A 274 1.54 24.66 43.20
CA LEU A 274 1.66 26.10 43.39
C LEU A 274 0.70 26.62 44.47
N PHE A 275 -0.51 26.06 44.57
CA PHE A 275 -1.46 26.40 45.64
C PHE A 275 -1.12 25.76 47.00
N ARG A 276 -0.39 24.65 47.04
CA ARG A 276 0.11 24.03 48.28
C ARG A 276 1.34 24.72 48.90
N ARG A 277 2.02 25.60 48.16
CA ARG A 277 3.22 26.33 48.62
C ARG A 277 2.91 27.73 49.19
N LYS A 278 1.66 28.01 49.54
CA LYS A 278 1.26 29.23 50.27
C LYS A 278 0.83 28.90 51.69
#